data_AF-A0A2N5XE28-F1
#
_entry.id   AF-A0A2N5XE28-F1
#
_cell.length_a   1.000
_cell.length_b   1.000
_cell.length_c   1.000
_cell.angle_alpha   90.00
_cell.angle_beta   90.00
_cell.angle_gamma   90.00
#
_symmetry.space_group_name_H-M   'P 1'
#
loop_
_entity.id
_entity.type
_entity.pdbx_description
1 polymer ?
#
loop_
_entity_poly.entity_id
_entity_poly.type
_entity_poly.pdbx_seq_one_letter_code
_entity_poly.pdbx_strand_id
1 'polypeptide(L)'
;RQAEDRLAEARRAHDAQAWADATSRTSTARALLNEVDEAVSAVQERLRLLDDVARDRQPEIDRTRFALRDAQRLAMTGRSTPDPRHARPLDDAVARLERAIDGLNGRHPDYWHFLTETAAVRDTAERVVRLIREERGGQPGH
;
A
#
# COMPACT_ATOMS: atom_id res chain seq x y z
N ARG A 1 -25.35 -9.92 -9.84
CA ARG A 1 -26.60 -9.23 -10.26
C ARG A 1 -26.36 -8.31 -11.46
N GLN A 2 -25.69 -7.15 -11.35
CA GLN A 2 -25.51 -6.26 -12.51
C GLN A 2 -24.86 -6.91 -13.75
N ALA A 3 -23.80 -7.71 -13.59
CA ALA A 3 -23.19 -8.43 -14.72
C ALA A 3 -24.13 -9.49 -15.34
N GLU A 4 -24.92 -10.18 -14.52
CA GLU A 4 -25.91 -11.17 -14.96
C GLU A 4 -27.03 -10.50 -15.75
N ASP A 5 -27.51 -9.35 -15.28
CA ASP A 5 -28.53 -8.54 -15.95
C ASP A 5 -28.04 -8.07 -17.33
N ARG A 6 -26.78 -7.63 -17.43
CA ARG A 6 -26.17 -7.23 -18.72
C ARG A 6 -26.01 -8.41 -19.68
N LEU A 7 -25.71 -9.61 -19.19
CA LEU A 7 -25.68 -10.83 -20.03
C LEU A 7 -27.09 -11.21 -20.52
N ALA A 8 -28.11 -11.06 -19.68
CA ALA A 8 -29.51 -11.29 -20.08
C ALA A 8 -29.99 -10.27 -21.13
N GLU A 9 -29.58 -9.00 -21.01
CA GLU A 9 -29.84 -7.97 -22.03
C GLU A 9 -29.04 -8.19 -23.32
N ALA A 10 -27.82 -8.72 -23.23
CA ALA A 10 -27.02 -9.09 -24.39
C ALA A 10 -27.68 -10.25 -25.17
N ARG A 11 -28.18 -11.26 -24.46
CA ARG A 11 -28.95 -12.38 -25.05
C ARG A 11 -30.20 -11.88 -25.76
N ARG A 12 -30.98 -10.98 -25.14
CA ARG A 12 -32.16 -10.38 -25.78
C ARG A 12 -31.83 -9.57 -27.04
N ALA A 13 -30.72 -8.81 -27.04
CA ALA A 13 -30.28 -8.09 -28.25
C ALA A 13 -29.81 -9.03 -29.35
N HIS A 14 -29.11 -10.10 -28.99
CA HIS A 14 -28.68 -11.14 -29.93
C HIS A 14 -29.89 -11.78 -30.61
N ASP A 15 -30.92 -12.15 -29.85
CA ASP A 15 -32.14 -12.76 -30.37
C ASP A 15 -32.94 -11.78 -31.26
N ALA A 16 -32.83 -10.48 -31.01
CA ALA A 16 -33.35 -9.40 -31.86
C ALA A 16 -32.43 -9.02 -33.03
N GLN A 17 -31.34 -9.75 -33.27
CA GLN A 17 -30.31 -9.48 -34.30
C GLN A 17 -29.65 -8.09 -34.19
N ALA A 18 -29.68 -7.48 -33.00
CA ALA A 18 -29.03 -6.22 -32.69
C ALA A 18 -27.58 -6.48 -32.22
N TRP A 19 -26.72 -6.89 -33.14
CA TRP A 19 -25.37 -7.39 -32.85
C TRP A 19 -24.45 -6.39 -32.13
N ALA A 20 -24.54 -5.10 -32.48
CA ALA A 20 -23.75 -4.05 -31.82
C ALA A 20 -24.12 -3.89 -30.34
N ASP A 21 -25.42 -3.93 -30.05
CA ASP A 21 -25.96 -3.86 -28.69
C ASP A 21 -25.57 -5.09 -27.85
N ALA A 22 -25.67 -6.28 -28.44
CA ALA A 22 -25.26 -7.52 -27.77
C ALA A 22 -23.76 -7.51 -27.41
N THR A 23 -22.92 -6.99 -28.32
CA THR A 23 -21.47 -6.85 -28.10
C THR A 23 -21.16 -5.85 -26.99
N SER A 24 -21.81 -4.68 -27.02
CA SER A 24 -21.63 -3.63 -26.01
C SER A 24 -21.99 -4.12 -24.60
N ARG A 25 -23.11 -4.83 -24.47
CA ARG A 25 -23.59 -5.35 -23.18
C ARG A 25 -22.69 -6.47 -22.64
N THR A 26 -22.18 -7.35 -23.49
CA THR A 26 -21.22 -8.38 -23.11
C THR A 26 -19.88 -7.76 -22.66
N SER A 27 -19.40 -6.73 -23.37
CA SER A 27 -18.19 -6.00 -22.97
C SER A 27 -18.34 -5.37 -21.58
N THR A 28 -19.50 -4.77 -21.31
CA THR A 28 -19.77 -4.19 -19.98
C THR A 28 -19.81 -5.25 -18.89
N ALA A 29 -20.46 -6.39 -19.14
CA ALA A 29 -20.48 -7.50 -18.17
C ALA A 29 -19.05 -8.00 -17.87
N ARG A 30 -18.17 -8.09 -18.88
CA ARG A 30 -16.77 -8.46 -18.69
C ARG A 30 -16.00 -7.43 -17.84
N ALA A 31 -16.19 -6.14 -18.11
CA ALA A 31 -15.56 -5.09 -17.30
C ALA A 31 -15.95 -5.19 -15.83
N LEU A 32 -17.25 -5.35 -15.54
CA LEU A 32 -17.75 -5.54 -14.17
C LEU A 32 -17.18 -6.80 -13.51
N LEU A 33 -17.04 -7.90 -14.24
CA LEU A 33 -16.45 -9.13 -13.71
C LEU A 33 -14.94 -8.99 -13.45
N ASN A 34 -14.22 -8.26 -14.30
CA ASN A 34 -12.80 -7.97 -14.08
C ASN A 34 -12.60 -7.12 -12.82
N GLU A 35 -13.42 -6.09 -12.59
CA GLU A 35 -13.36 -5.27 -11.38
C GLU A 35 -13.60 -6.10 -10.11
N VAL A 36 -14.55 -7.05 -10.17
CA VAL A 36 -14.80 -7.99 -9.06
C VAL A 36 -13.61 -8.92 -8.85
N ASP A 37 -13.00 -9.44 -9.91
CA ASP A 37 -11.83 -10.32 -9.82
C ASP A 37 -10.62 -9.59 -9.20
N GLU A 38 -10.39 -8.33 -9.59
CA GLU A 38 -9.38 -7.47 -8.99
C GLU A 38 -9.65 -7.22 -7.50
N ALA A 39 -10.91 -6.93 -7.12
CA ALA A 39 -11.28 -6.73 -5.73
C ALA A 39 -11.12 -8.01 -4.89
N VAL A 40 -11.51 -9.17 -5.42
CA VAL A 40 -11.33 -10.47 -4.76
C VAL A 40 -9.84 -10.79 -4.61
N SER A 41 -9.05 -10.57 -5.64
CA SER A 41 -7.60 -10.75 -5.61
C SER A 41 -6.95 -9.87 -4.54
N ALA A 42 -7.37 -8.61 -4.42
CA ALA A 42 -6.89 -7.71 -3.36
C ALA A 42 -7.24 -8.20 -1.95
N VAL A 43 -8.43 -8.75 -1.74
CA VAL A 43 -8.84 -9.35 -0.46
C VAL A 43 -8.02 -10.60 -0.14
N GLN A 44 -7.76 -11.44 -1.14
CA GLN A 44 -6.93 -12.64 -0.98
C GLN A 44 -5.49 -12.27 -0.60
N GLU A 45 -4.90 -11.29 -1.26
CA GLU A 45 -3.55 -10.81 -0.91
C GLU A 45 -3.52 -10.25 0.52
N ARG A 46 -4.54 -9.47 0.91
CA ARG A 46 -4.65 -8.98 2.29
C ARG A 46 -4.74 -10.12 3.31
N LEU A 47 -5.52 -11.16 3.03
CA LEU A 47 -5.61 -12.33 3.91
C LEU A 47 -4.25 -13.02 4.03
N ARG A 48 -3.55 -13.18 2.89
CA ARG A 48 -2.21 -13.77 2.86
C ARG A 48 -1.21 -12.99 3.71
N LEU A 49 -1.22 -11.66 3.62
CA LEU A 49 -0.37 -10.79 4.44
C LEU A 49 -0.68 -10.90 5.94
N LEU A 50 -1.96 -10.99 6.30
CA LEU A 50 -2.38 -11.18 7.69
C LEU A 50 -1.90 -12.54 8.22
N ASP A 51 -2.05 -13.61 7.45
CA ASP A 51 -1.60 -14.95 7.82
C ASP A 51 -0.07 -15.02 7.96
N ASP A 52 0.66 -14.39 7.03
CA ASP A 52 2.12 -14.33 7.04
C ASP A 52 2.63 -13.61 8.29
N VAL A 53 2.07 -12.44 8.63
CA VAL A 53 2.47 -11.67 9.83
C VAL A 53 2.00 -12.32 11.13
N ALA A 54 0.84 -12.96 11.13
CA ALA A 54 0.37 -13.72 12.28
C ALA A 54 1.33 -14.87 12.60
N ARG A 55 1.87 -15.53 11.55
CA ARG A 55 2.87 -16.60 11.67
C ARG A 55 4.23 -16.07 12.11
N ASP A 56 4.74 -15.04 11.43
CA ASP A 56 6.01 -14.41 11.76
C ASP A 56 5.97 -12.91 11.43
N ARG A 57 5.99 -12.09 12.47
CA ARG A 57 5.99 -10.61 12.38
C ARG A 57 7.38 -10.03 12.13
N GLN A 58 8.44 -10.80 12.39
CA GLN A 58 9.82 -10.30 12.41
C GLN A 58 10.28 -9.75 11.04
N PRO A 59 9.97 -10.39 9.90
CA PRO A 59 10.36 -9.86 8.58
C PRO A 59 9.79 -8.45 8.30
N GLU A 60 8.55 -8.20 8.72
CA GLU A 60 7.90 -6.91 8.52
C GLU A 60 8.49 -5.82 9.43
N ILE A 61 8.84 -6.18 10.67
CA ILE A 61 9.57 -5.30 11.60
C ILE A 61 10.93 -4.92 11.01
N ASP A 62 11.70 -5.91 10.55
CA ASP A 62 13.05 -5.70 10.05
C ASP A 62 13.06 -4.87 8.77
N ARG A 63 12.13 -5.15 7.84
CA ARG A 63 11.93 -4.35 6.64
C ARG A 63 11.66 -2.88 6.97
N THR A 64 10.81 -2.62 7.97
CA THR A 64 10.42 -1.26 8.36
C THR A 64 11.57 -0.53 9.06
N ARG A 65 12.28 -1.22 9.98
CA ARG A 65 13.48 -0.68 10.64
C ARG A 65 14.59 -0.40 9.64
N PHE A 66 14.76 -1.25 8.63
CA PHE A 66 15.74 -1.03 7.57
C PHE A 66 15.45 0.27 6.81
N ALA A 67 14.22 0.48 6.36
CA ALA A 67 13.82 1.71 5.67
C ALA A 67 14.06 2.96 6.51
N LEU A 68 13.71 2.92 7.80
CA LEU A 68 13.98 4.03 8.73
C LEU A 68 15.47 4.32 8.88
N ARG A 69 16.30 3.29 9.13
CA ARG A 69 17.75 3.46 9.27
C ARG A 69 18.40 3.99 8.00
N ASP A 70 17.94 3.54 6.83
CA ASP A 70 18.45 4.02 5.54
C ASP A 70 18.12 5.50 5.33
N ALA A 71 16.88 5.91 5.62
CA ALA A 71 16.47 7.31 5.57
C ALA A 71 17.24 8.19 6.58
N GLN A 72 17.42 7.72 7.81
CA GLN A 72 18.22 8.39 8.84
C GLN A 72 19.68 8.54 8.40
N ARG A 73 20.28 7.47 7.86
CA ARG A 73 21.64 7.50 7.32
C ARG A 73 21.78 8.54 6.21
N LEU A 74 20.82 8.59 5.30
CA LEU A 74 20.79 9.57 4.21
C LEU A 74 20.68 11.02 4.71
N ALA A 75 19.85 11.24 5.75
CA ALA A 75 19.67 12.55 6.39
C ALA A 75 20.94 13.06 7.09
N MET A 76 21.79 12.14 7.56
CA MET A 76 23.07 12.45 8.20
C MET A 76 24.22 12.65 7.20
N THR A 77 24.10 12.21 5.95
CA THR A 77 25.21 12.30 4.97
C THR A 77 25.66 13.75 4.76
N GLY A 78 26.94 14.01 5.05
CA GLY A 78 27.59 15.32 4.87
C GLY A 78 27.27 16.35 5.97
N ARG A 79 26.70 15.93 7.11
CA ARG A 79 26.31 16.83 8.20
C ARG A 79 26.68 16.24 9.56
N SER A 80 27.03 17.10 10.52
CA SER A 80 27.22 16.71 11.93
C SER A 80 25.91 16.67 12.71
N THR A 81 24.88 17.38 12.25
CA THR A 81 23.54 17.43 12.86
C THR A 81 22.49 17.34 11.74
N PRO A 82 21.48 16.46 11.86
CA PRO A 82 20.44 16.34 10.84
C PRO A 82 19.52 17.56 10.84
N ASP A 83 19.03 17.95 9.66
CA ASP A 83 18.04 19.04 9.57
C ASP A 83 16.75 18.60 10.30
N PRO A 84 16.19 19.43 11.20
CA PRO A 84 14.96 19.11 11.92
C PRO A 84 13.78 18.70 11.02
N ARG A 85 13.74 19.18 9.77
CA ARG A 85 12.72 18.81 8.77
C ARG A 85 12.82 17.35 8.32
N HIS A 86 14.00 16.74 8.44
CA HIS A 86 14.22 15.32 8.17
C HIS A 86 14.18 14.47 9.45
N ALA A 87 14.77 14.99 10.53
CA ALA A 87 14.89 14.23 11.78
C ALA A 87 13.54 13.99 12.46
N ARG A 88 12.73 15.04 12.66
CA ARG A 88 11.47 14.94 13.40
C ARG A 88 10.50 13.89 12.83
N PRO A 89 10.21 13.88 11.50
CA PRO A 89 9.32 12.86 10.95
C PRO A 89 9.86 11.43 11.08
N LEU A 90 11.18 11.25 11.05
CA LEU A 90 11.81 9.93 11.21
C LEU A 90 11.76 9.47 12.66
N ASP A 91 12.00 10.35 13.62
CA ASP A 91 11.92 10.06 15.06
C ASP A 91 10.47 9.70 15.46
N ASP A 92 9.50 10.47 14.97
CA ASP A 92 8.08 10.17 15.15
C ASP A 92 7.70 8.81 14.54
N ALA A 93 8.26 8.48 13.37
CA ALA A 93 8.02 7.21 12.69
C ALA A 93 8.65 6.02 13.44
N VAL A 94 9.81 6.20 14.10
CA VAL A 94 10.40 5.20 15.01
C VAL A 94 9.45 4.94 16.19
N ALA A 95 8.99 5.99 16.86
CA ALA A 95 8.09 5.86 18.01
C ALA A 95 6.74 5.21 17.63
N ARG A 96 6.25 5.48 16.41
CA ARG A 96 5.06 4.82 15.83
C ARG A 96 5.28 3.32 15.64
N LEU A 97 6.42 2.93 15.08
CA LEU A 97 6.77 1.53 14.90
C LEU A 97 6.87 0.79 16.24
N GLU A 98 7.50 1.38 17.24
CA GLU A 98 7.61 0.79 18.59
C GLU A 98 6.24 0.54 19.21
N ARG A 99 5.35 1.55 19.18
CA ARG A 99 3.96 1.39 19.64
C ARG A 99 3.20 0.31 18.89
N ALA A 100 3.40 0.19 17.58
CA ALA A 100 2.76 -0.85 16.77
C ALA A 100 3.24 -2.26 17.17
N ILE A 101 4.54 -2.41 17.45
CA ILE A 101 5.13 -3.68 17.91
C ILE A 101 4.60 -4.03 19.30
N ASP A 102 4.57 -3.08 20.22
CA ASP A 102 4.10 -3.28 21.59
C ASP A 102 2.61 -3.68 21.62
N GLY A 103 1.80 -3.14 20.70
CA GLY A 103 0.41 -3.50 20.52
C GLY A 103 0.17 -4.97 20.16
N LEU A 104 1.19 -5.69 19.68
CA LEU A 104 1.10 -7.11 19.35
C LEU A 104 1.36 -8.06 20.53
N ASN A 105 1.68 -7.55 21.72
CA ASN A 105 1.92 -8.36 22.92
C ASN A 105 0.64 -8.68 23.72
N GLY A 106 -0.51 -8.15 23.30
CA GLY A 106 -1.81 -8.35 23.95
C GLY A 106 -2.50 -9.67 23.63
N ARG A 107 -3.63 -9.94 24.30
CA ARG A 107 -4.43 -11.18 24.11
C ARG A 107 -5.05 -11.32 22.72
N HIS A 108 -5.30 -10.19 22.05
CA HIS A 108 -5.82 -10.13 20.68
C HIS A 108 -4.95 -9.15 19.88
N PRO A 109 -3.82 -9.60 19.31
CA PRO A 109 -2.97 -8.73 18.49
C PRO A 109 -3.73 -8.25 17.25
N ASP A 110 -3.77 -6.93 17.05
CA ASP A 110 -4.34 -6.33 15.84
C ASP A 110 -3.28 -6.25 14.73
N TYR A 111 -3.15 -7.36 14.00
CA TYR A 111 -2.21 -7.47 12.88
C TYR A 111 -2.54 -6.53 11.72
N TRP A 112 -3.81 -6.14 11.56
CA TRP A 112 -4.20 -5.20 10.51
C TRP A 112 -3.71 -3.79 10.83
N HIS A 113 -3.92 -3.35 12.07
CA HIS A 113 -3.38 -2.08 12.54
C HIS A 113 -1.86 -2.07 12.41
N PHE A 114 -1.17 -3.13 12.84
CA PHE A 114 0.27 -3.26 12.68
C PHE A 114 0.73 -3.12 11.22
N LEU A 115 0.14 -3.87 10.29
CA LEU A 115 0.48 -3.81 8.86
C LEU A 115 0.22 -2.42 8.24
N THR A 116 -0.89 -1.79 8.62
CA THR A 116 -1.23 -0.45 8.14
C THR A 116 -0.24 0.58 8.67
N GLU A 117 0.16 0.45 9.94
CA GLU A 117 1.09 1.37 10.59
C GLU A 117 2.52 1.20 10.07
N THR A 118 3.01 -0.03 9.86
CA THR A 118 4.34 -0.28 9.28
C THR A 118 4.43 0.22 7.84
N ALA A 119 3.36 0.09 7.05
CA ALA A 119 3.28 0.69 5.72
C ALA A 119 3.37 2.23 5.80
N ALA A 120 2.59 2.87 6.66
CA ALA A 120 2.62 4.33 6.82
C ALA A 120 3.96 4.87 7.36
N VAL A 121 4.68 4.08 8.17
CA VAL A 121 6.04 4.37 8.63
C VAL A 121 7.02 4.34 7.45
N ARG A 122 6.97 3.32 6.59
CA ARG A 122 7.80 3.25 5.39
C ARG A 122 7.53 4.40 4.43
N ASP A 123 6.27 4.75 4.19
CA ASP A 123 5.90 5.90 3.38
C ASP A 123 6.50 7.22 3.93
N THR A 124 6.60 7.33 5.26
CA THR A 124 7.22 8.50 5.90
C THR A 124 8.72 8.55 5.61
N ALA A 125 9.41 7.40 5.73
CA ALA A 125 10.82 7.29 5.39
C ALA A 125 11.06 7.64 3.91
N GLU A 126 10.24 7.12 2.99
CA GLU A 126 10.32 7.41 1.56
C GLU A 126 10.09 8.88 1.23
N ARG A 127 9.12 9.54 1.88
CA ARG A 127 8.88 10.98 1.72
C ARG A 127 10.11 11.80 2.15
N VAL A 128 10.74 11.46 3.27
CA VAL A 128 11.95 12.15 3.73
C VAL A 128 13.12 11.90 2.77
N VAL A 129 13.31 10.67 2.29
CA VAL A 129 14.35 10.36 1.28
C VAL A 129 14.13 11.19 0.01
N ARG A 130 12.88 11.29 -0.44
CA ARG A 130 12.52 12.10 -1.62
C ARG A 130 12.85 13.57 -1.39
N LEU A 131 12.44 14.15 -0.26
CA LEU A 131 12.74 15.53 0.11
C LEU A 131 14.25 15.80 0.09
N ILE A 132 15.06 14.93 0.72
CA ILE A 132 16.52 15.08 0.73
C ILE A 132 17.11 15.03 -0.69
N ARG A 133 16.60 14.14 -1.54
CA ARG A 133 17.07 14.02 -2.93
C ARG A 133 16.69 15.23 -3.77
N GLU A 134 15.48 15.76 -3.59
CA GLU A 134 15.01 16.98 -4.24
C GLU A 134 15.85 18.19 -3.83
N GLU A 135 16.15 18.36 -2.54
CA GLU A 135 17.02 19.43 -2.04
C GLU A 135 18.44 19.36 -2.64
N ARG A 136 18.99 18.14 -2.78
CA ARG A 136 20.32 17.93 -3.38
C ARG A 136 20.33 18.09 -4.89
N GLY A 137 19.27 17.66 -5.59
CA GLY A 137 19.12 17.83 -7.04
C GLY A 137 18.77 19.26 -7.45
N GLY A 138 18.22 20.05 -6.52
CA GLY A 138 17.86 21.46 -6.71
C GLY A 138 18.94 22.46 -6.31
N GLN A 139 20.10 22.02 -5.82
CA GLN A 139 21.26 22.90 -5.59
C GLN A 139 22.04 23.07 -6.91
N PRO A 140 21.99 24.24 -7.59
CA PRO A 140 22.96 24.55 -8.62
C PRO A 140 24.33 24.67 -7.93
N GLY A 141 25.33 23.98 -8.45
CA GLY A 141 26.71 24.15 -7.98
C GLY A 141 27.09 25.63 -7.96
N HIS A 142 27.54 26.11 -6.80
CA HIS A 142 28.30 27.34 -6.68
C HIS A 142 29.76 27.09 -7.03
#